data_AF-A0A0L7KQ82-F1
#
_entry.id   AF-A0A0L7KQ82-F1
#
_cell.length_a   1.000
_cell.length_b   1.000
_cell.length_c   1.000
_cell.angle_alpha   90.00
_cell.angle_beta   90.00
_cell.angle_gamma   90.00
#
_symmetry.space_group_name_H-M   'P 1'
#
loop_
_entity.id
_entity.type
_entity.pdbx_description
1 polymer ?
#
loop_
_entity_poly.entity_id
_entity_poly.type
_entity_poly.pdbx_seq_one_letter_code
_entity_poly.pdbx_strand_id
1 'polypeptide(L)'
;MVRSANYKTRNLVWNSKTSLKNTGITVSEFLTKSRHDVFTAARKHFGMGHCRTSDGKIVILLRNNKRRRIETLAELKPLLAGFPAVQATPDKKAPGTTHDKGNDSSVLAAKAPKAAAEPRARRAVK
;
A
#
# COMPACT_ATOMS: atom_id res chain seq x y z
N MET A 1 15.40 -6.14 -5.21
CA MET A 1 14.89 -4.82 -5.67
C MET A 1 14.69 -4.90 -7.18
N VAL A 2 13.52 -4.51 -7.70
CA VAL A 2 13.23 -4.52 -9.14
C VAL A 2 13.50 -3.13 -9.71
N ARG A 3 14.30 -3.05 -10.79
CA ARG A 3 14.54 -1.81 -11.55
C ARG A 3 13.66 -1.80 -12.78
N SER A 4 12.84 -0.77 -12.95
CA SER A 4 12.04 -0.58 -14.16
C SER A 4 12.85 0.15 -15.23
N ALA A 5 12.66 -0.20 -16.50
CA ALA A 5 13.37 0.45 -17.62
C ALA A 5 13.02 1.94 -17.76
N ASN A 6 11.79 2.33 -17.42
CA ASN A 6 11.35 3.73 -17.46
C ASN A 6 10.28 4.03 -16.39
N TYR A 7 10.07 5.32 -16.11
CA TYR A 7 9.10 5.79 -15.12
C TYR A 7 7.65 5.45 -15.48
N LYS A 8 7.30 5.40 -16.76
CA LYS A 8 5.93 5.09 -17.21
C LYS A 8 5.55 3.65 -16.83
N THR A 9 6.41 2.68 -17.12
CA THR A 9 6.21 1.27 -16.75
C THR A 9 6.17 1.12 -15.23
N ARG A 10 7.08 1.80 -14.52
CA ARG A 10 7.08 1.79 -13.05
C ARG A 10 5.76 2.27 -12.47
N ASN A 11 5.23 3.40 -12.96
CA ASN A 11 3.96 3.97 -12.51
C ASN A 11 2.78 3.07 -12.88
N LEU A 12 2.79 2.43 -14.06
CA LEU A 12 1.78 1.47 -14.46
C LEU A 12 1.71 0.29 -13.49
N VAL A 13 2.86 -0.31 -13.15
CA VAL A 13 2.96 -1.39 -12.16
C VAL A 13 2.50 -0.92 -10.78
N TRP A 14 2.96 0.25 -10.33
CA TRP A 14 2.60 0.81 -9.04
C TRP A 14 1.10 1.08 -8.89
N ASN A 15 0.47 1.60 -9.94
CA ASN A 15 -0.96 1.87 -9.96
C ASN A 15 -1.79 0.58 -10.00
N SER A 16 -1.28 -0.44 -10.70
CA SER A 16 -1.93 -1.75 -10.81
C SER A 16 -1.74 -2.64 -9.58
N LYS A 17 -0.95 -2.20 -8.58
CA LYS A 17 -0.63 -3.01 -7.39
C LYS A 17 -1.85 -3.47 -6.59
N THR A 18 -2.98 -2.77 -6.71
CA THR A 18 -4.23 -3.17 -6.04
C THR A 18 -4.75 -4.51 -6.52
N SER A 19 -4.41 -4.93 -7.74
CA SER A 19 -4.74 -6.26 -8.27
C SER A 19 -3.98 -7.39 -7.57
N LEU A 20 -2.95 -7.07 -6.78
CA LEU A 20 -2.18 -8.02 -5.97
C LEU A 20 -2.68 -8.12 -4.53
N LYS A 21 -3.77 -7.43 -4.18
CA LYS A 21 -4.39 -7.61 -2.86
C LYS A 21 -4.84 -9.06 -2.71
N ASN A 22 -4.70 -9.61 -1.51
CA ASN A 22 -5.09 -10.99 -1.15
C ASN A 22 -4.23 -12.10 -1.78
N THR A 23 -3.16 -11.77 -2.51
CA THR A 23 -2.22 -12.78 -3.03
C THR A 23 -1.05 -13.06 -2.08
N GLY A 24 -0.97 -12.35 -0.95
CA GLY A 24 0.18 -12.38 -0.03
C GLY A 24 1.39 -11.57 -0.53
N ILE A 25 1.35 -11.04 -1.76
CA ILE A 25 2.46 -10.28 -2.34
C ILE A 25 2.37 -8.81 -1.91
N THR A 26 3.45 -8.29 -1.32
CA THR A 26 3.56 -6.88 -0.94
C THR A 26 4.51 -6.13 -1.89
N VAL A 27 4.01 -5.05 -2.49
CA VAL A 27 4.81 -4.14 -3.32
C VAL A 27 5.03 -2.83 -2.57
N SER A 28 6.28 -2.59 -2.19
CA SER A 28 6.72 -1.38 -1.48
C SER A 28 7.65 -0.55 -2.35
N GLU A 29 7.59 0.77 -2.18
CA GLU A 29 8.45 1.70 -2.89
C GLU A 29 9.79 1.79 -2.16
N PHE A 30 10.87 1.75 -2.93
CA PHE A 30 12.19 1.99 -2.36
C PHE A 30 12.36 3.48 -2.08
N LEU A 31 12.43 3.84 -0.80
CA LEU A 31 12.73 5.20 -0.34
C LEU A 31 14.14 5.24 0.22
N THR A 32 14.79 6.41 0.09
CA THR A 32 16.02 6.68 0.85
C THR A 32 15.73 6.68 2.35
N LYS A 33 16.76 6.47 3.18
CA LYS A 33 16.62 6.45 4.65
C LYS A 33 15.87 7.68 5.18
N SER A 34 16.30 8.88 4.77
CA SER A 34 15.64 10.13 5.17
C SER A 34 14.14 10.18 4.81
N ARG A 35 13.78 9.78 3.60
CA ARG A 35 12.37 9.75 3.17
C ARG A 35 11.58 8.66 3.89
N HIS A 36 12.20 7.53 4.19
CA HIS A 36 11.59 6.47 4.99
C HIS A 36 11.30 6.94 6.42
N ASP A 37 12.21 7.71 7.03
CA ASP A 37 12.02 8.29 8.37
C ASP A 37 10.85 9.28 8.37
N VAL A 38 10.78 10.16 7.36
CA VAL A 38 9.64 11.08 7.14
C VAL A 38 8.34 10.30 6.99
N PHE A 39 8.34 9.23 6.18
CA PHE A 39 7.16 8.42 5.94
C PHE A 39 6.66 7.71 7.20
N THR A 40 7.59 7.20 8.02
CA THR A 40 7.29 6.55 9.28
C THR A 40 6.75 7.54 10.30
N ALA A 41 7.35 8.74 10.42
CA ALA A 41 6.86 9.80 11.27
C ALA A 41 5.44 10.26 10.86
N ALA A 42 5.21 10.44 9.55
CA ALA A 42 3.89 10.80 9.03
C ALA A 42 2.84 9.73 9.37
N ARG A 43 3.17 8.44 9.21
CA ARG A 43 2.26 7.33 9.54
C ARG A 43 1.91 7.26 11.02
N LYS A 44 2.88 7.53 11.90
CA LYS A 44 2.63 7.58 13.35
C LYS A 44 1.59 8.63 13.72
N HIS A 45 1.54 9.73 12.97
CA HIS A 45 0.67 10.85 13.28
C HIS A 45 -0.69 10.81 12.54
N PHE A 46 -0.68 10.52 11.24
CA PHE A 46 -1.88 10.54 10.40
C PHE A 46 -2.51 9.15 10.18
N GLY A 47 -1.81 8.09 10.56
CA GLY A 47 -2.23 6.72 10.33
C GLY A 47 -1.87 6.18 8.94
N MET A 48 -1.83 4.85 8.82
CA MET A 48 -1.41 4.17 7.59
C MET A 48 -2.31 4.45 6.39
N GLY A 49 -3.62 4.60 6.59
CA GLY A 49 -4.59 4.83 5.52
C GLY A 49 -4.44 6.18 4.81
N HIS A 50 -3.86 7.16 5.51
CA HIS A 50 -3.68 8.54 5.04
C HIS A 50 -2.32 8.80 4.43
N CYS A 51 -1.34 7.91 4.63
CA CYS A 51 0.02 8.08 4.12
C CYS A 51 0.32 7.05 3.02
N ARG A 52 0.59 7.54 1.81
CA ARG A 52 1.00 6.73 0.67
C ARG A 52 2.29 7.28 0.07
N THR A 53 2.97 6.48 -0.74
CA THR A 53 4.12 6.95 -1.51
C THR A 53 3.75 6.97 -2.99
N SER A 54 4.28 7.96 -3.69
CA SER A 54 4.10 8.12 -5.13
C SER A 54 5.33 8.81 -5.69
N ASP A 55 5.99 8.15 -6.64
CA ASP A 55 7.14 8.69 -7.35
C ASP A 55 8.27 9.22 -6.44
N GLY A 56 8.59 8.43 -5.42
CA GLY A 56 9.62 8.69 -4.44
C GLY A 56 9.22 9.72 -3.39
N LYS A 57 8.02 10.29 -3.45
CA LYS A 57 7.50 11.31 -2.54
C LYS A 57 6.46 10.72 -1.59
N ILE A 58 6.37 11.29 -0.39
CA ILE A 58 5.32 10.95 0.57
C ILE A 58 4.09 11.78 0.25
N VAL A 59 2.94 11.13 0.09
CA VAL A 59 1.63 11.76 -0.12
C VAL A 59 0.79 11.55 1.14
N ILE A 60 0.40 12.65 1.77
CA ILE A 60 -0.44 12.66 2.96
C ILE A 60 -1.83 13.18 2.58
N LEU A 61 -2.86 12.40 2.89
CA LEU A 61 -4.26 12.80 2.82
C LEU A 61 -4.65 13.41 4.17
N LEU A 62 -4.77 14.74 4.19
CA LEU A 62 -5.16 15.50 5.37
C LEU A 62 -6.67 15.37 5.65
N ARG A 63 -7.11 15.73 6.87
CA ARG A 63 -8.53 15.68 7.26
C ARG A 63 -9.43 16.59 6.40
N ASN A 64 -8.86 17.65 5.82
CA ASN A 64 -9.56 18.53 4.87
C ASN A 64 -9.68 17.95 3.46
N ASN A 65 -9.43 16.65 3.26
CA ASN A 65 -9.40 15.93 1.98
C ASN A 65 -8.37 16.46 0.96
N LYS A 66 -7.49 17.38 1.35
CA LYS A 66 -6.39 17.84 0.50
C LYS A 66 -5.21 16.89 0.60
N ARG A 67 -4.56 16.65 -0.53
CA ARG A 67 -3.34 15.85 -0.62
C ARG A 67 -2.13 16.76 -0.57
N ARG A 68 -1.19 16.48 0.32
CA ARG A 68 0.13 17.15 0.38
C ARG A 68 1.21 16.17 -0.03
N ARG A 69 2.12 16.62 -0.89
CA ARG A 69 3.34 15.89 -1.24
C ARG A 69 4.48 16.48 -0.46
N ILE A 70 5.24 15.63 0.22
CA ILE A 70 6.41 16.01 1.00
C ILE A 70 7.57 15.04 0.75
N GLU A 71 8.77 15.51 0.99
CA GLU A 71 10.01 14.73 0.96
C GLU A 71 10.80 14.85 2.26
N THR A 72 10.62 15.92 3.02
CA THR A 72 11.48 16.26 4.15
C THR A 72 10.71 16.39 5.46
N LEU A 73 11.44 16.28 6.59
CA LEU A 73 10.86 16.51 7.91
C LEU A 73 10.45 17.98 8.11
N ALA A 74 11.13 18.92 7.47
CA ALA A 74 10.81 20.34 7.55
C ALA A 74 9.40 20.63 7.01
N GLU A 75 9.00 19.96 5.92
CA GLU A 75 7.66 20.04 5.36
C GLU A 75 6.61 19.29 6.20
N LEU A 76 7.02 18.25 6.93
CA LEU A 76 6.12 17.49 7.81
C LEU A 76 5.72 18.31 9.04
N LYS A 77 6.67 18.98 9.71
CA LYS A 77 6.44 19.74 10.96
C LYS A 77 5.21 20.69 10.93
N PRO A 78 5.03 21.58 9.93
CA PRO A 78 3.86 22.45 9.89
C PRO A 78 2.54 21.68 9.70
N LEU A 79 2.58 20.52 9.06
CA LEU A 79 1.40 19.66 8.90
C LEU A 79 1.01 19.00 10.22
N LEU A 80 1.98 18.62 11.07
CA LEU A 80 1.71 18.06 12.40
C LEU A 80 1.07 19.13 13.32
N ALA A 81 1.54 20.38 13.24
CA ALA A 81 0.99 21.48 14.02
C ALA A 81 -0.44 21.86 13.57
N GLY A 82 -0.70 21.86 12.26
CA GLY A 82 -1.98 22.29 11.71
C GLY A 82 -3.09 21.24 11.71
N PHE A 83 -2.77 19.96 11.88
CA PHE A 83 -3.75 18.87 11.84
C PHE A 83 -3.48 17.92 13.00
N PRO A 84 -4.39 17.78 13.98
CA PRO A 84 -4.15 16.94 15.15
C PRO A 84 -4.02 15.46 14.80
N ALA A 85 -3.32 14.71 15.65
CA ALA A 85 -3.08 13.29 15.45
C ALA A 85 -4.40 12.52 15.37
N VAL A 86 -4.46 11.59 14.43
CA VAL A 86 -5.57 10.63 14.40
C VAL A 86 -5.38 9.74 15.62
N GLN A 87 -6.23 9.90 16.64
CA GLN A 87 -6.26 9.01 17.80
C GLN A 87 -6.30 7.57 17.28
N ALA A 88 -5.28 6.79 17.66
CA ALA A 88 -5.25 5.38 17.36
C ALA A 88 -6.45 4.75 18.07
N THR A 89 -7.52 4.47 17.34
CA THR A 89 -8.51 3.52 17.83
C THR A 89 -7.74 2.23 18.04
N PRO A 90 -7.75 1.63 19.25
CA PRO A 90 -7.11 0.35 19.45
C PRO A 90 -7.75 -0.62 18.48
N ASP A 91 -6.96 -1.10 17.52
CA ASP A 91 -7.39 -2.11 16.57
C ASP A 91 -8.02 -3.27 17.37
N LYS A 92 -9.32 -3.51 17.17
CA LYS A 92 -9.95 -4.73 17.67
C LYS A 92 -9.13 -5.90 17.11
N LYS A 93 -8.42 -6.56 18.02
CA LYS A 93 -7.79 -7.89 17.92
C LYS A 93 -8.19 -8.63 16.65
N ALA A 94 -7.26 -8.70 15.68
CA ALA A 94 -7.35 -9.68 14.61
C ALA A 94 -7.53 -11.08 15.23
N PRO A 95 -8.44 -11.94 14.72
CA PRO A 95 -8.55 -13.31 15.20
C PRO A 95 -7.20 -14.00 14.98
N GLY A 96 -6.64 -14.51 16.07
CA GLY A 96 -5.40 -15.27 16.03
C GLY A 96 -5.60 -16.52 15.19
N THR A 97 -4.73 -16.71 14.21
CA THR A 97 -4.46 -18.02 13.63
C THR A 97 -3.81 -18.86 14.72
N THR A 98 -4.59 -19.74 15.34
CA THR A 98 -4.09 -20.84 16.14
C THR A 98 -3.27 -21.76 15.24
N HIS A 99 -1.99 -21.91 15.57
CA HIS A 99 -1.21 -23.07 15.14
C HIS A 99 -1.86 -24.31 15.75
N ASP A 100 -2.45 -25.17 14.92
CA ASP A 100 -2.70 -26.56 15.28
C ASP A 100 -1.75 -27.47 14.49
N LYS A 101 -1.13 -28.37 15.22
CA LYS A 101 -0.06 -29.26 14.81
C LYS A 101 -0.73 -30.64 14.71
N GLY A 102 -1.11 -31.05 13.50
CA GLY A 102 -1.83 -32.31 13.30
C GLY A 102 -1.56 -32.89 11.91
N ASN A 103 -0.64 -33.85 11.88
CA ASN A 103 -0.32 -34.75 10.79
C ASN A 103 -1.51 -35.67 10.45
N ASP A 104 -1.90 -35.78 9.17
CA ASP A 104 -2.20 -37.08 8.55
C ASP A 104 -2.20 -36.97 7.01
N SER A 105 -1.89 -38.08 6.36
CA SER A 105 -1.50 -38.21 4.95
C SER A 105 -2.66 -38.78 4.12
N SER A 106 -2.98 -38.20 2.97
CA SER A 106 -3.57 -38.92 1.82
C SER A 106 -3.68 -37.99 0.60
N VAL A 107 -2.87 -38.20 -0.46
CA VAL A 107 -3.16 -39.01 -1.66
C VAL A 107 -4.07 -38.30 -2.69
N LEU A 108 -3.42 -37.91 -3.80
CA LEU A 108 -3.88 -37.81 -5.21
C LEU A 108 -5.05 -36.87 -5.58
N ALA A 109 -4.77 -35.90 -6.46
CA ALA A 109 -5.20 -35.95 -7.87
C ALA A 109 -4.97 -34.60 -8.59
N ALA A 110 -4.38 -34.68 -9.78
CA ALA A 110 -4.16 -33.57 -10.70
C ALA A 110 -5.46 -33.03 -11.31
N LYS A 111 -5.53 -31.70 -11.54
CA LYS A 111 -6.20 -31.16 -12.74
C LYS A 111 -5.66 -29.78 -13.13
N ALA A 112 -5.25 -29.68 -14.39
CA ALA A 112 -4.73 -28.49 -15.07
C ALA A 112 -5.88 -27.57 -15.57
N PRO A 113 -5.59 -26.40 -16.22
CA PRO A 113 -6.27 -25.14 -15.96
C PRO A 113 -7.46 -24.87 -16.90
N LYS A 114 -8.36 -23.95 -16.50
CA LYS A 114 -9.28 -23.28 -17.44
C LYS A 114 -9.00 -21.79 -17.48
N ALA A 115 -8.58 -21.35 -18.67
CA ALA A 115 -8.59 -19.97 -19.12
C ALA A 115 -10.02 -19.50 -19.43
N ALA A 116 -10.31 -18.23 -19.16
CA ALA A 116 -11.11 -17.34 -20.00
C ALA A 116 -11.10 -15.95 -19.35
N ALA A 117 -10.29 -15.06 -19.93
CA ALA A 117 -10.33 -13.63 -19.66
C ALA A 117 -11.41 -12.99 -20.54
N GLU A 118 -12.27 -12.18 -19.95
CA GLU A 118 -13.23 -11.34 -20.68
C GLU A 118 -12.86 -9.85 -20.48
N PRO A 119 -12.72 -9.04 -21.55
CA PRO A 119 -12.26 -7.65 -21.45
C PRO A 119 -13.40 -6.70 -21.07
N ARG A 120 -13.26 -6.02 -19.91
CA ARG A 120 -14.21 -5.01 -19.45
C ARG A 120 -14.17 -3.78 -20.37
N ALA A 121 -15.32 -3.53 -21.00
CA ALA A 121 -15.59 -2.47 -21.97
C ALA A 121 -15.17 -1.05 -21.51
N ARG A 122 -14.67 -0.29 -22.50
CA ARG A 122 -14.40 1.15 -22.41
C ARG A 122 -15.72 1.90 -22.32
N ARG A 123 -15.90 2.73 -21.29
CA ARG A 123 -17.04 3.66 -21.20
C ARG A 123 -16.65 4.96 -21.89
N ALA A 124 -17.34 5.25 -23.00
CA ALA A 124 -17.28 6.52 -23.71
C ALA A 124 -17.84 7.66 -22.84
N VAL A 125 -17.17 8.80 -22.89
CA VAL A 125 -17.67 10.09 -22.39
C VAL A 125 -18.51 10.69 -23.51
N LYS A 126 -19.70 11.20 -23.16
CA LYS A 126 -20.60 11.94 -24.05
C LYS A 126 -20.37 13.42 -23.82
#